data_AF-A0A1M6AL10-F1
#
_entry.id   AF-A0A1M6AL10-F1
#
_cell.length_a   1.000
_cell.length_b   1.000
_cell.length_c   1.000
_cell.angle_alpha   90.00
_cell.angle_beta   90.00
_cell.angle_gamma   90.00
#
_symmetry.space_group_name_H-M   'P 1'
#
loop_
_entity.id
_entity.type
_entity.pdbx_description
1 polymer ?
#
loop_
_entity_poly.entity_id
_entity_poly.type
_entity_poly.pdbx_seq_one_letter_code
_entity_poly.pdbx_strand_id
1 'polypeptide(L)'
;MHIIKDIEAETGKNVYTVLQLRYHPTILALKKEIKEGGDKIYDIDLSYITTRGKWYLKGWKGDVSKSGGVATNIGIHFFDMITWIFGDVKENIVHHYGPHKAAGFLQLEKARVRWFLSLDYSDLPPQATEKGMRTYRSITVNGKEIEFSGGFTDLHTVTYQNILNGNGFGIDDARESIELTDFVRNAVPVGLKGDYHPFLKNA
;
A
#
# COMPACT_ATOMS: atom_id res chain seq x y z
N MET A 1 8.20 -16.38 6.47
CA MET A 1 6.86 -16.66 7.04
C MET A 1 6.76 -18.00 7.75
N HIS A 2 7.37 -19.08 7.24
CA HIS A 2 7.34 -20.42 7.86
C HIS A 2 7.72 -20.42 9.36
N ILE A 3 8.82 -19.76 9.73
CA ILE A 3 9.29 -19.68 11.12
C ILE A 3 8.20 -19.19 12.10
N ILE A 4 7.43 -18.15 11.73
CA ILE A 4 6.40 -17.60 12.63
C ILE A 4 5.21 -18.58 12.74
N LYS A 5 4.84 -19.24 11.64
CA LYS A 5 3.78 -20.26 11.64
C LYS A 5 4.15 -21.48 12.46
N ASP A 6 5.41 -21.91 12.38
CA ASP A 6 5.91 -23.04 13.18
C ASP A 6 5.81 -22.70 14.68
N ILE A 7 6.15 -21.47 15.07
CA ILE A 7 5.98 -20.97 16.44
C ILE A 7 4.48 -20.91 16.86
N GLU A 8 3.57 -20.48 15.97
CA GLU A 8 2.12 -20.53 16.28
C GLU A 8 1.66 -21.97 16.56
N ALA A 9 2.10 -22.93 15.72
CA ALA A 9 1.77 -24.34 15.87
C ALA A 9 2.35 -24.96 17.16
N GLU A 10 3.59 -24.62 17.50
CA GLU A 10 4.28 -25.11 18.70
C GLU A 10 3.69 -24.54 19.99
N THR A 11 3.27 -23.27 19.98
CA THR A 11 2.84 -22.57 21.20
C THR A 11 1.32 -22.54 21.39
N GLY A 12 0.55 -22.83 20.34
CA GLY A 12 -0.90 -22.64 20.32
C GLY A 12 -1.33 -21.18 20.49
N LYS A 13 -0.46 -20.23 20.17
CA LYS A 13 -0.74 -18.78 20.19
C LYS A 13 -0.84 -18.25 18.77
N ASN A 14 -1.62 -17.18 18.60
CA ASN A 14 -1.83 -16.53 17.31
C ASN A 14 -1.08 -15.20 17.25
N VAL A 15 -0.56 -14.89 16.06
CA VAL A 15 0.08 -13.63 15.68
C VAL A 15 -0.91 -12.87 14.80
N TYR A 16 -1.24 -11.65 15.22
CA TYR A 16 -2.09 -10.75 14.47
C TYR A 16 -1.35 -9.49 14.04
N THR A 17 -1.79 -8.88 12.95
CA THR A 17 -1.24 -7.63 12.43
C THR A 17 -2.32 -6.55 12.26
N VAL A 18 -1.89 -5.30 12.15
CA VAL A 18 -2.76 -4.15 11.94
C VAL A 18 -2.90 -3.90 10.43
N LEU A 19 -3.99 -4.41 9.85
CA LEU A 19 -4.41 -4.15 8.46
C LEU A 19 -5.68 -3.29 8.44
N GLN A 20 -5.59 -2.13 9.08
CA GLN A 20 -6.73 -1.30 9.45
C GLN A 20 -7.56 -0.78 8.26
N LEU A 21 -6.95 -0.66 7.06
CA LEU A 21 -7.68 -0.25 5.85
C LEU A 21 -8.74 -1.27 5.44
N ARG A 22 -8.60 -2.54 5.81
CA ARG A 22 -9.62 -3.58 5.56
C ARG A 22 -10.91 -3.36 6.36
N TYR A 23 -10.88 -2.53 7.41
CA TYR A 23 -12.06 -2.13 8.18
C TYR A 23 -12.65 -0.78 7.76
N HIS A 24 -12.04 -0.09 6.79
CA HIS A 24 -12.51 1.22 6.36
C HIS A 24 -13.81 1.08 5.52
N PRO A 25 -14.90 1.80 5.85
CA PRO A 25 -16.20 1.65 5.16
C PRO A 25 -16.13 1.82 3.64
N THR A 26 -15.44 2.86 3.15
CA THR A 26 -15.23 3.08 1.70
C THR A 26 -14.51 1.91 1.03
N ILE A 27 -13.50 1.32 1.69
CA ILE A 27 -12.72 0.22 1.14
C ILE A 27 -13.55 -1.06 1.11
N LEU A 28 -14.36 -1.31 2.16
CA LEU A 28 -15.32 -2.42 2.18
C LEU A 28 -16.39 -2.29 1.08
N ALA A 29 -16.91 -1.07 0.88
CA ALA A 29 -17.87 -0.79 -0.18
C ALA A 29 -17.26 -1.02 -1.57
N LEU A 30 -16.03 -0.53 -1.80
CA LEU A 30 -15.29 -0.79 -3.03
C LEU A 30 -15.07 -2.28 -3.24
N LYS A 31 -14.59 -3.01 -2.22
CA LYS A 31 -14.39 -4.46 -2.30
C LYS A 31 -15.66 -5.21 -2.71
N LYS A 32 -16.81 -4.80 -2.17
CA LYS A 32 -18.11 -5.36 -2.55
C LYS A 32 -18.45 -5.07 -4.01
N GLU A 33 -18.29 -3.84 -4.47
CA GLU A 33 -18.52 -3.43 -5.86
C GLU A 33 -17.65 -4.25 -6.85
N ILE A 34 -16.35 -4.40 -6.56
CA ILE A 34 -15.42 -5.16 -7.41
C ILE A 34 -15.76 -6.66 -7.41
N LYS A 35 -16.26 -7.20 -6.30
CA LYS A 35 -16.74 -8.59 -6.24
C LYS A 35 -17.97 -8.80 -7.10
N GLU A 36 -18.91 -7.85 -7.08
CA GLU A 36 -20.15 -7.88 -7.88
C GLU A 36 -19.91 -7.60 -9.37
N GLY A 37 -18.82 -6.92 -9.72
CA GLY A 37 -18.44 -6.57 -11.09
C GLY A 37 -17.93 -7.71 -11.98
N GLY A 38 -17.87 -8.96 -11.49
CA GLY A 38 -17.48 -10.13 -12.29
C GLY A 38 -16.00 -10.07 -12.75
N ASP A 39 -15.77 -10.34 -14.04
CA ASP A 39 -14.43 -10.45 -14.66
C ASP A 39 -13.90 -9.11 -15.21
N LYS A 40 -14.50 -7.99 -14.80
CA LYS A 40 -14.06 -6.66 -15.22
C LYS A 40 -12.66 -6.36 -14.66
N ILE A 41 -11.79 -5.85 -15.53
CA ILE A 41 -10.50 -5.26 -15.14
C ILE A 41 -10.70 -3.75 -14.91
N TYR A 42 -10.13 -3.24 -13.82
CA TYR A 42 -10.22 -1.84 -13.41
C TYR A 42 -8.86 -1.15 -13.56
N ASP A 43 -8.84 0.06 -14.11
CA ASP A 43 -7.62 0.88 -14.17
C ASP A 43 -7.50 1.75 -12.91
N ILE A 44 -6.35 1.67 -12.24
CA ILE A 44 -6.12 2.29 -10.93
C ILE A 44 -4.84 3.12 -10.96
N ASP A 45 -4.96 4.37 -10.51
CA ASP A 45 -3.80 5.17 -10.10
C ASP A 45 -3.79 5.32 -8.59
N LEU A 46 -2.71 4.87 -7.95
CA LEU A 46 -2.47 5.02 -6.53
C LEU A 46 -1.32 5.99 -6.29
N SER A 47 -1.61 7.12 -5.66
CA SER A 47 -0.63 8.12 -5.25
C SER A 47 -0.63 8.29 -3.74
N TYR A 48 0.51 8.03 -3.10
CA TYR A 48 0.69 8.33 -1.68
C TYR A 48 1.97 9.11 -1.44
N ILE A 49 1.79 10.39 -1.14
CA ILE A 49 2.88 11.33 -0.89
C ILE A 49 2.72 11.85 0.52
N THR A 50 3.66 11.51 1.39
CA THR A 50 3.62 11.94 2.78
C THR A 50 4.96 12.55 3.16
N THR A 51 5.00 13.89 3.15
CA THR A 51 6.27 14.60 3.23
C THR A 51 6.96 14.35 4.56
N ARG A 52 8.28 14.18 4.53
CA ARG A 52 9.10 13.94 5.72
C ARG A 52 10.27 14.90 5.76
N GLY A 53 10.57 15.41 6.96
CA GLY A 53 11.76 16.20 7.19
C GLY A 53 13.02 15.33 7.23
N LYS A 54 14.20 15.96 7.20
CA LYS A 54 15.52 15.30 7.26
C LYS A 54 15.68 14.30 8.41
N TRP A 55 14.94 14.50 9.51
CA TRP A 55 14.95 13.61 10.68
C TRP A 55 14.52 12.17 10.35
N TYR A 56 13.60 11.99 9.40
CA TYR A 56 13.07 10.66 9.05
C TYR A 56 14.18 9.74 8.54
N LEU A 57 15.08 10.28 7.72
CA LEU A 57 16.18 9.53 7.11
C LEU A 57 17.36 9.33 8.05
N LYS A 58 17.49 10.17 9.08
CA LYS A 58 18.51 10.03 10.12
C LYS A 58 18.15 8.96 11.16
N GLY A 59 16.88 8.62 11.30
CA GLY A 59 16.41 7.58 12.22
C GLY A 59 16.35 6.20 11.56
N TRP A 60 15.87 5.21 12.32
CA TRP A 60 15.72 3.83 11.83
C TRP A 60 14.85 3.70 10.58
N LYS A 61 13.93 4.66 10.34
CA LYS A 61 13.06 4.67 9.16
C LYS A 61 13.83 4.89 7.85
N GLY A 62 14.98 5.58 7.90
CA GLY A 62 15.88 5.74 6.76
C GLY A 62 16.84 4.57 6.53
N ASP A 63 16.98 3.69 7.52
CA ASP A 63 17.84 2.51 7.44
C ASP A 63 17.04 1.32 6.88
N VAL A 64 17.30 0.96 5.62
CA VAL A 64 16.56 -0.09 4.89
C VAL A 64 16.65 -1.44 5.59
N SER A 65 17.75 -1.73 6.31
CA SER A 65 17.91 -2.98 7.05
C SER A 65 16.93 -3.10 8.23
N LYS A 66 16.43 -1.96 8.73
CA LYS A 66 15.47 -1.87 9.84
C LYS A 66 14.05 -1.59 9.39
N SER A 67 13.88 -0.74 8.38
CA SER A 67 12.56 -0.29 7.93
C SER A 67 11.98 -1.10 6.78
N GLY A 68 12.82 -1.83 6.04
CA GLY A 68 12.43 -2.43 4.77
C GLY A 68 12.28 -1.43 3.63
N GLY A 69 12.70 -0.17 3.80
CA GLY A 69 12.63 0.86 2.77
C GLY A 69 11.23 1.46 2.55
N VAL A 70 11.10 2.34 1.55
CA VAL A 70 9.88 3.14 1.36
C VAL A 70 8.66 2.29 0.97
N ALA A 71 8.84 1.25 0.14
CA ALA A 71 7.73 0.38 -0.25
C ALA A 71 7.15 -0.37 0.97
N THR A 72 8.02 -0.90 1.83
CA THR A 72 7.61 -1.64 3.03
C THR A 72 7.10 -0.71 4.14
N ASN A 73 7.90 0.26 4.56
CA ASN A 73 7.57 1.09 5.73
C ASN A 73 6.39 2.05 5.49
N ILE A 74 6.10 2.38 4.24
CA ILE A 74 5.10 3.38 3.88
C ILE A 74 3.99 2.79 2.99
N GLY A 75 4.36 1.98 2.00
CA GLY A 75 3.43 1.44 1.01
C GLY A 75 2.64 0.21 1.47
N ILE A 76 3.09 -0.53 2.48
CA ILE A 76 2.58 -1.89 2.76
C ILE A 76 1.06 -1.94 2.97
N HIS A 77 0.46 -0.96 3.66
CA HIS A 77 -1.00 -0.93 3.85
C HIS A 77 -1.76 -0.71 2.54
N PHE A 78 -1.19 0.06 1.60
CA PHE A 78 -1.81 0.28 0.29
C PHE A 78 -1.68 -0.97 -0.58
N PHE A 79 -0.52 -1.61 -0.56
CA PHE A 79 -0.29 -2.88 -1.23
C PHE A 79 -1.20 -3.99 -0.72
N ASP A 80 -1.33 -4.12 0.61
CA ASP A 80 -2.30 -5.01 1.24
C ASP A 80 -3.72 -4.74 0.77
N MET A 81 -4.14 -3.47 0.82
CA MET A 81 -5.49 -3.09 0.47
C MET A 81 -5.81 -3.37 -1.00
N ILE A 82 -4.91 -3.04 -1.94
CA ILE A 82 -5.17 -3.27 -3.37
C ILE A 82 -5.18 -4.76 -3.71
N THR A 83 -4.27 -5.57 -3.20
CA THR A 83 -4.30 -7.03 -3.46
C THR A 83 -5.52 -7.68 -2.78
N TRP A 84 -5.89 -7.21 -1.60
CA TRP A 84 -7.10 -7.68 -0.90
C TRP A 84 -8.39 -7.37 -1.67
N ILE A 85 -8.47 -6.25 -2.41
CA ILE A 85 -9.66 -5.87 -3.18
C ILE A 85 -9.66 -6.50 -4.57
N PHE A 86 -8.53 -6.46 -5.27
CA PHE A 86 -8.45 -6.74 -6.71
C PHE A 86 -7.82 -8.10 -7.03
N GLY A 87 -7.44 -8.89 -6.03
CA GLY A 87 -6.95 -10.25 -6.17
C GLY A 87 -5.44 -10.35 -6.37
N ASP A 88 -4.99 -11.56 -6.67
CA ASP A 88 -3.58 -11.96 -6.71
C ASP A 88 -2.77 -11.16 -7.74
N VAL A 89 -1.48 -10.99 -7.44
CA VAL A 89 -0.52 -10.34 -8.34
C VAL A 89 -0.16 -11.29 -9.49
N LYS A 90 -0.40 -10.86 -10.72
CA LYS A 90 -0.01 -11.56 -11.96
C LYS A 90 1.27 -10.99 -12.58
N GLU A 91 1.52 -9.70 -12.39
CA GLU A 91 2.75 -9.04 -12.82
C GLU A 91 3.10 -7.90 -11.86
N ASN A 92 4.40 -7.72 -11.59
CA ASN A 92 4.92 -6.61 -10.80
C ASN A 92 6.14 -6.00 -11.47
N ILE A 93 6.02 -4.74 -11.88
CA ILE A 93 7.07 -3.99 -12.57
C ILE A 93 7.44 -2.79 -11.70
N VAL A 94 8.74 -2.64 -11.39
CA VAL A 94 9.25 -1.46 -10.68
C VAL A 94 9.86 -0.50 -11.69
N HIS A 95 9.32 0.72 -11.75
CA HIS A 95 9.82 1.78 -12.64
C HIS A 95 10.87 2.66 -11.96
N HIS A 96 10.71 2.87 -10.64
CA HIS A 96 11.64 3.64 -9.82
C HIS A 96 11.70 3.05 -8.41
N TYR A 97 12.90 2.97 -7.85
CA TYR A 97 13.09 2.66 -6.43
C TYR A 97 14.28 3.45 -5.90
N GLY A 98 14.07 4.19 -4.81
CA GLY A 98 15.09 4.98 -4.15
C GLY A 98 14.74 5.24 -2.68
N PRO A 99 15.61 5.95 -1.95
CA PRO A 99 15.44 6.15 -0.50
C PRO A 99 14.14 6.88 -0.12
N HIS A 100 13.63 7.76 -0.99
CA HIS A 100 12.48 8.62 -0.70
C HIS A 100 11.25 8.32 -1.55
N LYS A 101 11.40 7.54 -2.61
CA LYS A 101 10.42 7.39 -3.67
C LYS A 101 10.46 5.98 -4.23
N ALA A 102 9.28 5.43 -4.51
CA ALA A 102 9.15 4.19 -5.24
C ALA A 102 7.91 4.28 -6.13
N ALA A 103 7.97 3.68 -7.31
CA ALA A 103 6.86 3.66 -8.24
C ALA A 103 6.94 2.46 -9.16
N GLY A 104 5.79 1.99 -9.60
CA GLY A 104 5.68 0.76 -10.36
C GLY A 104 4.31 0.54 -10.95
N PHE A 105 4.12 -0.67 -11.45
CA PHE A 105 2.89 -1.18 -11.99
C PHE A 105 2.62 -2.58 -11.46
N LEU A 106 1.35 -2.86 -11.19
CA LEU A 106 0.87 -4.20 -10.85
C LEU A 106 -0.24 -4.58 -11.83
N GLN A 107 -0.11 -5.76 -12.43
CA GLN A 107 -1.25 -6.46 -12.98
C GLN A 107 -1.79 -7.37 -11.89
N LEU A 108 -2.98 -7.08 -11.39
CA LEU A 108 -3.76 -7.92 -10.48
C LEU A 108 -4.83 -8.66 -11.27
N GLU A 109 -5.48 -9.65 -10.64
CA GLU A 109 -6.59 -10.41 -11.25
C GLU A 109 -7.69 -9.51 -11.82
N LYS A 110 -8.04 -8.46 -11.09
CA LYS A 110 -9.11 -7.53 -11.47
C LYS A 110 -8.64 -6.10 -11.68
N ALA A 111 -7.34 -5.82 -11.68
CA ALA A 111 -6.88 -4.44 -11.84
C ALA A 111 -5.54 -4.26 -12.50
N ARG A 112 -5.39 -3.11 -13.16
CA ARG A 112 -4.14 -2.54 -13.64
C ARG A 112 -3.81 -1.37 -12.74
N VAL A 113 -2.78 -1.50 -11.90
CA VAL A 113 -2.46 -0.51 -10.87
C VAL A 113 -1.15 0.15 -11.16
N ARG A 114 -1.17 1.44 -11.54
CA ARG A 114 0.03 2.28 -11.50
C ARG A 114 0.12 2.87 -10.10
N TRP A 115 1.28 2.76 -9.45
CA TRP A 115 1.44 3.22 -8.07
C TRP A 115 2.66 4.11 -7.90
N PHE A 116 2.55 5.08 -6.99
CA PHE A 116 3.59 6.05 -6.66
C PHE A 116 3.59 6.37 -5.17
N LEU A 117 4.75 6.21 -4.54
CA LEU A 117 5.02 6.49 -3.14
C LEU A 117 6.11 7.55 -3.06
N SER A 118 5.92 8.61 -2.27
CA SER A 118 6.97 9.60 -2.03
C SER A 118 6.95 10.21 -0.63
N LEU A 119 8.16 10.54 -0.17
CA LEU A 119 8.43 11.30 1.05
C LEU A 119 8.84 12.76 0.75
N ASP A 120 8.98 13.11 -0.52
CA ASP A 120 9.45 14.43 -0.96
C ASP A 120 8.29 15.42 -1.06
N TYR A 121 8.56 16.67 -0.64
CA TYR A 121 7.61 17.77 -0.77
C TYR A 121 7.44 18.22 -2.21
N SER A 122 8.48 18.11 -3.04
CA SER A 122 8.43 18.51 -4.45
C SER A 122 7.44 17.69 -5.28
N ASP A 123 7.08 16.49 -4.82
CA ASP A 123 6.14 15.62 -5.54
C ASP A 123 4.68 15.95 -5.20
N LEU A 124 4.39 16.79 -4.20
CA LEU A 124 3.01 17.15 -3.88
C LEU A 124 2.36 17.92 -5.05
N PRO A 125 1.15 17.54 -5.46
CA PRO A 125 0.45 18.25 -6.52
C PRO A 125 -0.02 19.64 -6.03
N PRO A 126 -0.26 20.61 -6.94
CA PRO A 126 -0.72 21.96 -6.59
C PRO A 126 -1.94 21.97 -5.67
N GLN A 127 -2.92 21.11 -5.93
CA GLN A 127 -4.13 20.96 -5.11
C GLN A 127 -3.86 20.62 -3.63
N ALA A 128 -2.72 20.03 -3.31
CA ALA A 128 -2.30 19.75 -1.94
C ALA A 128 -1.47 20.91 -1.37
N THR A 129 -0.51 21.45 -2.13
CA THR A 129 0.37 22.53 -1.67
C THR A 129 -0.38 23.85 -1.47
N GLU A 130 -1.32 24.19 -2.36
CA GLU A 130 -2.19 25.38 -2.26
C GLU A 130 -3.08 25.35 -1.01
N LYS A 131 -3.44 24.15 -0.52
CA LYS A 131 -4.20 23.94 0.72
C LYS A 131 -3.30 23.82 1.96
N GLY A 132 -2.00 24.03 1.82
CA GLY A 132 -1.02 23.86 2.91
C GLY A 132 -0.88 22.42 3.40
N MET A 133 -1.35 21.43 2.64
CA MET A 133 -1.29 20.02 3.04
C MET A 133 0.13 19.48 2.90
N ARG A 134 0.53 18.64 3.85
CA ARG A 134 1.83 17.94 3.84
C ARG A 134 1.72 16.47 3.44
N THR A 135 0.52 16.03 3.07
CA THR A 135 0.23 14.67 2.62
C THR A 135 -0.81 14.74 1.52
N TYR A 136 -0.61 13.96 0.47
CA TYR A 136 -1.53 13.74 -0.62
C TYR A 136 -1.75 12.23 -0.74
N ARG A 137 -3.01 11.80 -0.69
CA ARG A 137 -3.42 10.41 -0.88
C ARG A 137 -4.50 10.43 -1.92
N SER A 138 -4.33 9.68 -2.97
CA SER A 138 -5.30 9.59 -4.05
C SER A 138 -5.32 8.17 -4.58
N ILE A 139 -6.53 7.68 -4.77
CA ILE A 139 -6.78 6.43 -5.49
C ILE A 139 -7.89 6.73 -6.46
N THR A 140 -7.58 6.62 -7.74
CA THR A 140 -8.60 6.68 -8.79
C THR A 140 -8.91 5.28 -9.27
N VAL A 141 -10.19 4.99 -9.51
CA VAL A 141 -10.64 3.74 -10.14
C VAL A 141 -11.41 4.13 -11.40
N ASN A 142 -10.92 3.70 -12.56
CA ASN A 142 -11.38 4.12 -13.88
C ASN A 142 -11.47 5.65 -14.00
N GLY A 143 -10.46 6.36 -13.46
CA GLY A 143 -10.37 7.82 -13.45
C GLY A 143 -11.29 8.55 -12.46
N LYS A 144 -12.06 7.83 -11.64
CA LYS A 144 -12.88 8.43 -10.57
C LYS A 144 -12.16 8.33 -9.23
N GLU A 145 -12.00 9.46 -8.56
CA GLU A 145 -11.39 9.52 -7.23
C GLU A 145 -12.25 8.77 -6.20
N ILE A 146 -11.59 7.99 -5.35
CA ILE A 146 -12.19 7.37 -4.18
C ILE A 146 -11.77 8.17 -2.96
N GLU A 147 -12.74 8.82 -2.31
CA GLU A 147 -12.48 9.57 -1.09
C GLU A 147 -12.45 8.62 0.13
N PHE A 148 -11.26 8.45 0.70
CA PHE A 148 -11.05 7.70 1.95
C PHE A 148 -10.09 8.43 2.89
N SER A 149 -9.81 9.72 2.67
CA SER A 149 -8.96 10.51 3.57
C SER A 149 -9.66 10.83 4.89
N GLY A 150 -11.00 10.89 4.89
CA GLY A 150 -11.84 10.97 6.07
C GLY A 150 -12.16 9.58 6.64
N GLY A 151 -12.17 9.43 7.98
CA GLY A 151 -12.48 8.15 8.63
C GLY A 151 -11.26 7.31 9.08
N PHE A 152 -10.05 7.88 9.03
CA PHE A 152 -8.85 7.25 9.63
C PHE A 152 -8.84 7.27 11.17
N THR A 153 -9.69 8.10 11.79
CA THR A 153 -9.83 8.17 13.24
C THR A 153 -10.50 6.88 13.70
N ASP A 154 -9.84 6.15 14.61
CA ASP A 154 -10.35 4.96 15.32
C ASP A 154 -10.26 3.59 14.62
N LEU A 155 -9.71 3.48 13.40
CA LEU A 155 -9.53 2.15 12.77
C LEU A 155 -8.59 1.23 13.57
N HIS A 156 -7.70 1.78 14.40
CA HIS A 156 -6.91 0.98 15.34
C HIS A 156 -7.79 0.37 16.42
N THR A 157 -8.68 1.16 17.05
CA THR A 157 -9.64 0.66 18.05
C THR A 157 -10.48 -0.48 17.46
N VAL A 158 -11.00 -0.30 16.23
CA VAL A 158 -11.75 -1.34 15.51
C VAL A 158 -10.88 -2.58 15.26
N THR A 159 -9.61 -2.40 14.89
CA THR A 159 -8.67 -3.52 14.71
C THR A 159 -8.50 -4.33 15.99
N TYR A 160 -8.27 -3.67 17.12
CA TYR A 160 -8.13 -4.35 18.41
C TYR A 160 -9.43 -5.05 18.84
N GLN A 161 -10.59 -4.43 18.63
CA GLN A 161 -11.89 -5.06 18.88
C GLN A 161 -12.04 -6.35 18.07
N ASN A 162 -11.65 -6.35 16.79
CA ASN A 162 -11.70 -7.55 15.96
C ASN A 162 -10.71 -8.63 16.42
N ILE A 163 -9.48 -8.26 16.77
CA ILE A 163 -8.49 -9.20 17.32
C ILE A 163 -9.02 -9.88 18.59
N LEU A 164 -9.56 -9.10 19.53
CA LEU A 164 -10.11 -9.61 20.79
C LEU A 164 -11.35 -10.49 20.60
N ASN A 165 -12.10 -10.28 19.52
CA ASN A 165 -13.26 -11.10 19.15
C ASN A 165 -12.90 -12.32 18.28
N GLY A 166 -11.61 -12.59 18.04
CA GLY A 166 -11.16 -13.74 17.23
C GLY A 166 -11.23 -13.51 15.71
N ASN A 167 -11.46 -12.28 15.25
CA ASN A 167 -11.55 -11.89 13.84
C ASN A 167 -10.33 -11.06 13.38
N GLY A 168 -9.18 -11.26 14.04
CA GLY A 168 -7.93 -10.57 13.70
C GLY A 168 -7.31 -11.09 12.41
N PHE A 169 -6.60 -10.23 11.69
CA PHE A 169 -5.83 -10.63 10.51
C PHE A 169 -4.50 -11.25 10.90
N GLY A 170 -4.22 -12.45 10.41
CA GLY A 170 -3.08 -13.27 10.78
C GLY A 170 -1.92 -13.22 9.77
N ILE A 171 -1.04 -14.22 9.88
CA ILE A 171 0.15 -14.36 9.02
C ILE A 171 -0.25 -14.49 7.54
N ASP A 172 -1.24 -15.32 7.24
CA ASP A 172 -1.65 -15.54 5.84
C ASP A 172 -2.33 -14.33 5.22
N ASP A 173 -3.07 -13.55 6.02
CA ASP A 173 -3.66 -12.30 5.55
C ASP A 173 -2.60 -11.28 5.12
N ALA A 174 -1.48 -11.23 5.83
CA ALA A 174 -0.41 -10.26 5.60
C ALA A 174 0.60 -10.71 4.52
N ARG A 175 0.59 -11.99 4.13
CA ARG A 175 1.61 -12.60 3.27
C ARG A 175 1.84 -11.84 1.98
N GLU A 176 0.76 -11.59 1.23
CA GLU A 176 0.84 -11.02 -0.10
C GLU A 176 1.53 -9.65 -0.09
N SER A 177 1.18 -8.78 0.85
CA SER A 177 1.79 -7.43 0.95
C SER A 177 3.25 -7.47 1.39
N ILE A 178 3.63 -8.43 2.23
CA ILE A 178 5.02 -8.66 2.66
C ILE A 178 5.86 -9.16 1.47
N GLU A 179 5.39 -10.16 0.75
CA GLU A 179 6.09 -10.71 -0.42
C GLU A 179 6.22 -9.66 -1.53
N LEU A 180 5.15 -8.88 -1.75
CA LEU A 180 5.16 -7.81 -2.75
C LEU A 180 6.18 -6.71 -2.42
N THR A 181 6.19 -6.25 -1.17
CA THR A 181 7.13 -5.19 -0.76
C THR A 181 8.57 -5.68 -0.72
N ASP A 182 8.80 -6.95 -0.37
CA ASP A 182 10.11 -7.59 -0.49
C ASP A 182 10.59 -7.63 -1.94
N PHE A 183 9.74 -8.05 -2.89
CA PHE A 183 10.08 -8.00 -4.31
C PHE A 183 10.45 -6.58 -4.74
N VAL A 184 9.61 -5.59 -4.42
CA VAL A 184 9.84 -4.18 -4.84
C VAL A 184 11.17 -3.66 -4.30
N ARG A 185 11.52 -4.01 -3.07
CA ARG A 185 12.78 -3.60 -2.44
C ARG A 185 14.02 -4.16 -3.15
N ASN A 186 13.91 -5.36 -3.72
CA ASN A 186 15.04 -6.06 -4.34
C ASN A 186 15.05 -5.96 -5.87
N ALA A 187 14.02 -5.37 -6.48
CA ALA A 187 13.90 -5.23 -7.92
C ALA A 187 14.92 -4.23 -8.49
N VAL A 188 15.38 -4.51 -9.71
CA VAL A 188 16.14 -3.54 -10.52
C VAL A 188 15.13 -2.72 -11.32
N PRO A 189 15.03 -1.39 -11.11
CA PRO A 189 14.04 -0.58 -11.79
C PRO A 189 14.25 -0.53 -13.30
N VAL A 190 13.16 -0.65 -14.08
CA VAL A 190 13.22 -0.68 -15.55
C VAL A 190 13.21 0.72 -16.20
N GLY A 191 13.02 1.77 -15.40
CA GLY A 191 12.86 3.15 -15.84
C GLY A 191 11.46 3.44 -16.40
N LEU A 192 11.30 4.55 -17.12
CA LEU A 192 10.03 4.99 -17.70
C LEU A 192 9.67 4.20 -18.97
N LYS A 193 9.36 2.91 -18.81
CA LYS A 193 8.96 2.00 -19.89
C LYS A 193 7.57 1.43 -19.59
N GLY A 194 6.71 1.35 -20.59
CA GLY A 194 5.36 0.78 -20.44
C GLY A 194 4.45 1.62 -19.54
N ASP A 195 3.67 0.94 -18.69
CA ASP A 195 2.62 1.54 -17.86
C ASP A 195 3.18 2.15 -16.55
N TYR A 196 3.87 3.28 -16.63
CA TYR A 196 4.39 3.97 -15.45
C TYR A 196 3.42 5.05 -14.91
N HIS A 197 3.46 5.27 -13.60
CA HIS A 197 2.60 6.22 -12.93
C HIS A 197 2.87 7.69 -13.39
N PRO A 198 1.84 8.52 -13.67
CA PRO A 198 2.02 9.86 -14.22
C PRO A 198 2.96 10.79 -13.44
N PHE A 199 2.99 10.66 -12.11
CA PHE A 199 3.86 11.47 -11.26
C PHE A 199 5.36 11.28 -11.57
N LEU A 200 5.75 10.15 -12.16
CA LEU A 200 7.13 9.93 -12.59
C LEU A 200 7.58 10.85 -13.75
N LYS A 201 6.65 11.47 -14.49
CA LYS A 201 7.01 12.44 -15.56
C LYS A 201 7.50 13.77 -15.00
N ASN A 202 7.09 14.09 -13.78
CA ASN A 202 7.34 15.38 -13.13
C ASN A 202 8.26 15.24 -11.91
N ALA A 203 8.87 14.06 -11.74
CA ALA A 203 9.54 13.57 -10.53
C ALA A 203 11.07 13.67 -10.56
#